data_AF-A0A7C5XX95-F1
#
_entry.id   AF-A0A7C5XX95-F1
#
_cell.length_a   1.000
_cell.length_b   1.000
_cell.length_c   1.000
_cell.angle_alpha   90.00
_cell.angle_beta   90.00
_cell.angle_gamma   90.00
#
_symmetry.space_group_name_H-M   'P 1'
#
loop_
_entity.id
_entity.type
_entity.pdbx_description
1 polymer ?
#
loop_
_entity_poly.entity_id
_entity_poly.type
_entity_poly.pdbx_seq_one_letter_code
_entity_poly.pdbx_strand_id
1 'polypeptide(L)'
;MAKWRTLLGAVTVAALVAAVPVMAATPPQVRAGKLSGGIHLDGVLDEAAWSSAGTIPNLTQQDPHPGQPTPYTTEVRFLVDAKALYVGVRCIDPHPREIAIHTMQRDGNMAGDDTVSLVFDTFGDGRTGFFFRINAAATRQDGLISGPEDLSLDWDGIWYARTHRNAQGWTAEIIIPAQTLRFTPGKDAWGLNVERYIPRDRTTLRWASPVLDARLIDLRRAGKLLGMENLRQGKGLSVSPYGLVRSKSNLETNHSTVQGDAGLDVTYNFTPDLTGVLSLNTDFAETEVDTRQINLTRFPLFFPEKRAFFVEGSNLFQFGTGLGYDFIPFFSRRIGLYEGRQVPMLGGAKLLGRSGKWGIGVLDAVTGRSSETEQANLFAGRVTYDVDRHLTVGTIVTDGDPDGVHDNTLVGVDALWRTSTFRGSKNFSVGGWAATTGGDVPDGQKYGWGFKVDYPNDLWDLFLTV
;
A
#
# COMPACT_ATOMS: atom_id res chain seq x y z
N MET A 1 -3.18 -18.68 -41.19
CA MET A 1 -2.04 -17.86 -41.66
C MET A 1 -2.60 -16.63 -42.38
N ALA A 2 -2.06 -15.44 -42.10
CA ALA A 2 -2.53 -14.10 -42.49
C ALA A 2 -3.66 -13.51 -41.62
N LYS A 3 -3.27 -12.78 -40.56
CA LYS A 3 -3.84 -11.49 -40.08
C LYS A 3 -3.18 -11.04 -38.77
N TRP A 4 -1.84 -11.05 -38.68
CA TRP A 4 -1.07 -10.43 -37.59
C TRP A 4 -0.03 -9.49 -38.22
N ARG A 5 -0.47 -8.37 -38.76
CA ARG A 5 0.43 -7.29 -39.20
C ARG A 5 -0.30 -5.97 -39.06
N THR A 6 -0.03 -5.27 -37.96
CA THR A 6 0.14 -3.81 -37.82
C THR A 6 -0.28 -3.39 -36.43
N LEU A 7 0.71 -3.08 -35.58
CA LEU A 7 0.67 -2.06 -34.52
C LEU A 7 2.02 -2.12 -33.79
N LEU A 8 3.03 -1.56 -34.44
CA LEU A 8 4.29 -1.17 -33.82
C LEU A 8 4.55 0.26 -34.30
N GLY A 9 3.74 1.18 -33.79
CA GLY A 9 4.02 2.60 -33.87
C GLY A 9 5.03 2.93 -32.77
N ALA A 10 6.28 3.15 -33.16
CA ALA A 10 7.31 3.64 -32.26
C ALA A 10 6.91 5.04 -31.76
N VAL A 11 6.55 5.15 -30.48
CA VAL A 11 6.37 6.43 -29.81
C VAL A 11 7.75 6.92 -29.40
N THR A 12 8.37 7.74 -30.24
CA THR A 12 9.63 8.44 -29.93
C THR A 12 9.28 9.83 -29.42
N VAL A 13 9.23 10.01 -28.09
CA VAL A 13 9.12 11.35 -27.48
C VAL A 13 10.53 11.84 -27.19
N ALA A 14 11.05 12.70 -28.07
CA ALA A 14 12.30 13.43 -27.82
C ALA A 14 11.96 14.79 -27.20
N ALA A 15 12.07 14.90 -25.87
CA ALA A 15 12.02 16.17 -25.16
C ALA A 15 13.45 16.59 -24.79
N LEU A 16 13.99 17.58 -25.51
CA LEU A 16 15.23 18.25 -25.13
C LEU A 16 14.90 19.25 -24.00
N VAL A 17 15.26 18.92 -22.76
CA VAL A 17 15.16 19.84 -21.63
C VAL A 17 16.57 20.21 -21.17
N ALA A 18 16.91 21.49 -21.32
CA ALA A 18 18.14 22.04 -20.77
C ALA A 18 18.07 21.98 -19.23
N ALA A 19 18.97 21.19 -18.63
CA ALA A 19 19.08 21.08 -17.18
C ALA A 19 19.80 22.32 -16.62
N VAL A 20 19.08 23.17 -15.91
CA VAL A 20 19.69 24.16 -15.01
C VAL A 20 19.96 23.43 -13.69
N PRO A 21 21.21 23.35 -13.19
CA PRO A 21 21.51 22.69 -11.94
C PRO A 21 20.98 23.54 -10.78
N VAL A 22 19.88 23.08 -10.16
CA VAL A 22 19.47 23.56 -8.84
C VAL A 22 20.19 22.70 -7.81
N MET A 23 20.91 23.34 -6.88
CA MET A 23 21.42 22.67 -5.67
C MET A 23 20.21 22.13 -4.89
N ALA A 24 19.95 20.82 -5.02
CA ALA A 24 18.98 20.14 -4.18
C ALA A 24 19.47 20.20 -2.74
N ALA A 25 18.66 20.73 -1.83
CA ALA A 25 18.94 20.67 -0.41
C ALA A 25 19.09 19.20 0.01
N THR A 26 20.16 18.87 0.74
CA THR A 26 20.40 17.52 1.22
C THR A 26 19.22 17.06 2.08
N PRO A 27 18.58 15.91 1.79
CA PRO A 27 17.48 15.41 2.60
C PRO A 27 17.90 15.26 4.07
N PRO A 28 17.05 15.65 5.04
CA PRO A 28 17.38 15.51 6.45
C PRO A 28 17.55 14.04 6.82
N GLN A 29 18.40 13.76 7.81
CA GLN A 29 18.73 12.40 8.21
C GLN A 29 18.65 12.26 9.74
N VAL A 30 18.24 11.08 10.18
CA VAL A 30 18.27 10.67 11.59
C VAL A 30 18.79 9.24 11.67
N ARG A 31 19.64 8.92 12.64
CA ARG A 31 20.12 7.55 12.87
C ARG A 31 19.37 6.96 14.05
N ALA A 32 18.69 5.83 13.84
CA ALA A 32 18.06 5.09 14.91
C ALA A 32 19.10 4.66 15.96
N GLY A 33 18.74 4.81 17.23
CA GLY A 33 19.54 4.29 18.33
C GLY A 33 19.43 2.77 18.41
N LYS A 34 20.44 2.10 18.94
CA LYS A 34 20.33 0.66 19.24
C LYS A 34 19.51 0.49 20.51
N LEU A 35 18.50 -0.37 20.46
CA LEU A 35 17.74 -0.71 21.64
C LEU A 35 18.65 -1.41 22.66
N SER A 36 18.63 -0.92 23.90
CA SER A 36 19.24 -1.57 25.06
C SER A 36 18.17 -1.83 26.12
N GLY A 37 17.98 -3.10 26.50
CA GLY A 37 16.88 -3.50 27.37
C GLY A 37 15.61 -3.80 26.57
N GLY A 38 14.45 -3.54 27.16
CA GLY A 38 13.15 -3.70 26.51
C GLY A 38 12.31 -2.43 26.63
N ILE A 39 11.27 -2.34 25.82
CA ILE A 39 10.23 -1.30 25.90
C ILE A 39 8.97 -1.94 26.48
N HIS A 40 8.43 -1.36 27.54
CA HIS A 40 7.14 -1.72 28.07
C HIS A 40 6.07 -0.91 27.35
N LEU A 41 5.46 -1.52 26.33
CA LEU A 41 4.49 -0.84 25.48
C LEU A 41 3.24 -0.38 26.26
N ASP A 42 3.27 0.83 26.81
CA ASP A 42 2.18 1.47 27.55
C ASP A 42 1.91 2.91 27.08
N GLY A 43 2.76 3.43 26.19
CA GLY A 43 2.62 4.76 25.61
C GLY A 43 3.32 5.85 26.40
N VAL A 44 4.05 5.52 27.47
CA VAL A 44 4.89 6.41 28.26
C VAL A 44 6.34 6.25 27.82
N LEU A 45 7.04 7.36 27.61
CA LEU A 45 8.44 7.35 27.16
C LEU A 45 9.41 7.48 28.35
N ASP A 46 9.37 6.55 29.30
CA ASP A 46 10.13 6.61 30.56
C ASP A 46 11.28 5.59 30.67
N GLU A 47 11.37 4.62 29.76
CA GLU A 47 12.47 3.67 29.75
C GLU A 47 13.79 4.32 29.40
N ALA A 48 14.85 3.86 30.07
CA ALA A 48 16.21 4.32 29.83
C ALA A 48 16.67 4.12 28.38
N ALA A 49 16.08 3.15 27.65
CA ALA A 49 16.38 2.93 26.24
C ALA A 49 16.09 4.17 25.38
N TRP A 50 15.05 4.97 25.72
CA TRP A 50 14.68 6.15 24.95
C TRP A 50 15.73 7.26 24.98
N SER A 51 16.68 7.25 25.92
CA SER A 51 17.75 8.24 25.98
C SER A 51 18.83 8.03 24.91
N SER A 52 18.95 6.83 24.35
CA SER A 52 19.89 6.53 23.25
C SER A 52 19.25 6.66 21.87
N ALA A 53 17.95 7.01 21.81
CA ALA A 53 17.19 7.04 20.58
C ALA A 53 17.63 8.15 19.64
N GLY A 54 17.63 7.82 18.34
CA GLY A 54 17.75 8.82 17.29
C GLY A 54 16.53 9.72 17.30
N THR A 55 16.72 11.03 17.46
CA THR A 55 15.60 11.97 17.57
C THR A 55 15.59 12.91 16.38
N ILE A 56 14.45 13.03 15.69
CA ILE A 56 14.31 14.07 14.65
C ILE A 56 14.16 15.45 15.30
N PRO A 57 14.66 16.52 14.65
CA PRO A 57 14.29 17.88 15.03
C PRO A 57 12.77 18.09 14.99
N ASN A 58 12.31 19.14 15.67
CA ASN A 58 10.90 19.52 15.64
C ASN A 58 10.37 19.65 14.20
N LEU A 59 9.13 19.21 14.01
CA LEU A 59 8.40 19.38 12.76
C LEU A 59 8.17 20.87 12.48
N THR A 60 8.18 21.23 11.20
CA THR A 60 7.89 22.60 10.75
C THR A 60 6.53 22.66 10.07
N GLN A 61 5.90 23.83 10.01
CA GLN A 61 4.63 23.95 9.30
C GLN A 61 4.81 23.56 7.83
N GLN A 62 3.91 22.72 7.34
CA GLN A 62 3.72 22.46 5.92
C GLN A 62 2.46 23.18 5.43
N ASP A 63 1.41 23.27 6.25
CA ASP A 63 0.16 23.98 5.99
C ASP A 63 -0.27 24.66 7.31
N PRO A 64 -0.73 25.93 7.32
CA PRO A 64 -0.96 26.84 6.18
C PRO A 64 0.29 27.55 5.63
N HIS A 65 1.37 27.58 6.40
CA HIS A 65 2.53 28.41 6.07
C HIS A 65 3.84 27.58 6.05
N PRO A 66 4.19 26.98 4.90
CA PRO A 66 5.42 26.21 4.69
C PRO A 66 6.67 26.82 5.35
N GLY A 67 7.34 26.04 6.19
CA GLY A 67 8.59 26.37 6.87
C GLY A 67 8.46 27.34 8.05
N GLN A 68 7.28 27.85 8.38
CA GLN A 68 7.11 28.75 9.53
C GLN A 68 7.19 28.00 10.87
N PRO A 69 7.60 28.69 11.96
CA PRO A 69 7.55 28.16 13.32
C PRO A 69 6.14 27.78 13.75
N THR A 70 6.04 26.90 14.75
CA THR A 70 4.77 26.40 15.29
C THR A 70 4.80 26.42 16.81
N PRO A 71 3.68 26.69 17.51
CA PRO A 71 3.62 26.58 18.97
C PRO A 71 3.58 25.11 19.44
N TYR A 72 3.37 24.17 18.52
CA TYR A 72 3.35 22.73 18.79
C TYR A 72 4.75 22.15 18.77
N THR A 73 5.09 21.31 19.75
CA THR A 73 6.34 20.54 19.74
C THR A 73 6.02 19.08 19.49
N THR A 74 6.69 18.48 18.50
CA THR A 74 6.52 17.06 18.15
C THR A 74 7.90 16.44 18.03
N GLU A 75 8.26 15.66 19.03
CA GLU A 75 9.53 14.94 19.11
C GLU A 75 9.29 13.48 18.73
N VAL A 76 10.08 12.97 17.78
CA VAL A 76 9.96 11.57 17.33
C VAL A 76 11.31 10.89 17.45
N ARG A 77 11.31 9.76 18.16
CA ARG A 77 12.45 8.96 18.58
C ARG A 77 12.42 7.62 17.87
N PHE A 78 13.58 7.17 17.42
CA PHE A 78 13.75 5.90 16.73
C PHE A 78 14.78 5.03 17.45
N LEU A 79 14.36 3.82 17.81
CA LEU A 79 15.22 2.75 18.30
C LEU A 79 15.05 1.53 17.41
N VAL A 80 16.07 0.70 17.32
CA VAL A 80 16.05 -0.53 16.52
C VAL A 80 16.84 -1.64 17.20
N ASP A 81 16.35 -2.86 17.06
CA ASP A 81 17.09 -4.08 17.31
C ASP A 81 17.02 -5.03 16.10
N ALA A 82 17.45 -6.27 16.24
CA ALA A 82 17.39 -7.23 15.14
C ALA A 82 15.96 -7.66 14.75
N LYS A 83 14.95 -7.39 15.59
CA LYS A 83 13.59 -7.92 15.50
C LYS A 83 12.54 -6.86 15.17
N ALA A 84 12.74 -5.59 15.53
CA ALA A 84 11.74 -4.55 15.37
C ALA A 84 12.34 -3.13 15.28
N LEU A 85 11.56 -2.26 14.64
CA LEU A 85 11.69 -0.81 14.72
C LEU A 85 10.75 -0.31 15.83
N TYR A 86 11.25 0.56 16.69
CA TYR A 86 10.52 1.17 17.78
C TYR A 86 10.46 2.68 17.55
N VAL A 87 9.26 3.25 17.63
CA VAL A 87 9.03 4.68 17.43
C VAL A 87 8.38 5.26 18.69
N GLY A 88 9.06 6.21 19.32
CA GLY A 88 8.55 6.98 20.43
C GLY A 88 8.10 8.35 19.92
N VAL A 89 6.90 8.78 20.28
CA VAL A 89 6.34 10.07 19.84
C VAL A 89 5.96 10.86 21.08
N ARG A 90 6.36 12.13 21.14
CA ARG A 90 5.92 13.08 22.16
C ARG A 90 5.35 14.32 21.48
N CYS A 91 4.06 14.54 21.69
CA CYS A 91 3.31 15.66 21.20
C CYS A 91 2.97 16.59 22.36
N ILE A 92 3.64 17.75 22.40
CA ILE A 92 3.31 18.82 23.34
C ILE A 92 2.33 19.75 22.62
N ASP A 93 1.23 20.06 23.31
CA ASP A 93 0.15 20.90 22.84
C ASP A 93 -0.03 22.08 23.80
N PRO A 94 -0.16 23.34 23.31
CA PRO A 94 -0.47 24.47 24.18
C PRO A 94 -1.82 24.36 24.89
N HIS A 95 -2.76 23.57 24.32
CA HIS A 95 -4.10 23.32 24.87
C HIS A 95 -4.40 21.80 24.93
N PRO A 96 -3.74 21.03 25.82
CA PRO A 96 -3.85 19.56 25.87
C PRO A 96 -5.27 19.02 26.11
N ARG A 97 -6.12 19.81 26.76
CA ARG A 97 -7.52 19.45 27.01
C ARG A 97 -8.39 19.50 25.76
N GLU A 98 -7.93 20.21 24.73
CA GLU A 98 -8.62 20.41 23.46
C GLU A 98 -8.06 19.54 22.33
N ILE A 99 -7.24 18.54 22.65
CA ILE A 99 -6.78 17.54 21.67
C ILE A 99 -8.00 16.76 21.18
N ALA A 100 -8.25 16.82 19.87
CA ALA A 100 -9.39 16.17 19.22
C ALA A 100 -9.15 14.67 19.04
N ILE A 101 -10.10 13.88 19.52
CA ILE A 101 -10.10 12.41 19.45
C ILE A 101 -11.55 11.96 19.35
N HIS A 102 -11.95 11.50 18.18
CA HIS A 102 -13.29 11.02 17.90
C HIS A 102 -13.30 9.56 17.43
N THR A 103 -12.15 9.06 16.98
CA THR A 103 -11.99 7.69 16.47
C THR A 103 -11.26 6.83 17.49
N MET A 104 -11.74 5.61 17.69
CA MET A 104 -11.08 4.56 18.51
C MET A 104 -10.96 3.22 17.77
N GLN A 105 -11.72 3.04 16.69
CA GLN A 105 -11.73 1.83 15.88
C GLN A 105 -10.56 1.86 14.90
N ARG A 106 -9.77 0.77 14.85
CA ARG A 106 -8.74 0.58 13.82
C ARG A 106 -9.35 0.80 12.43
N ASP A 107 -8.62 1.50 11.57
CA ASP A 107 -9.05 1.86 10.21
C ASP A 107 -10.30 2.74 10.12
N GLY A 108 -10.74 3.29 11.26
CA GLY A 108 -11.77 4.31 11.33
C GLY A 108 -11.31 5.63 10.71
N ASN A 109 -12.30 6.45 10.33
CA ASN A 109 -12.03 7.75 9.69
C ASN A 109 -11.50 8.79 10.72
N MET A 110 -10.18 9.03 10.69
CA MET A 110 -9.50 9.99 11.58
C MET A 110 -9.43 11.44 11.04
N ALA A 111 -10.23 11.82 10.04
CA ALA A 111 -10.12 13.16 9.42
C ALA A 111 -10.28 14.34 10.40
N GLY A 112 -10.93 14.13 11.55
CA GLY A 112 -11.13 15.13 12.60
C GLY A 112 -10.22 14.98 13.83
N ASP A 113 -9.26 14.05 13.82
CA ASP A 113 -8.44 13.73 15.00
C ASP A 113 -7.04 14.36 14.92
N ASP A 114 -6.42 14.61 16.08
CA ASP A 114 -4.98 14.86 16.15
C ASP A 114 -4.24 13.56 15.82
N THR A 115 -3.50 13.56 14.72
CA THR A 115 -2.86 12.35 14.18
C THR A 115 -1.38 12.56 13.92
N VAL A 116 -0.61 11.48 14.11
CA VAL A 116 0.78 11.36 13.69
C VAL A 116 0.86 10.28 12.63
N SER A 117 1.41 10.62 11.46
CA SER A 117 1.59 9.73 10.33
C SER A 117 3.08 9.55 10.02
N LEU A 118 3.47 8.31 9.71
CA LEU A 118 4.82 7.88 9.41
C LEU A 118 4.81 7.17 8.06
N VAL A 119 5.80 7.46 7.22
CA VAL A 119 6.02 6.70 5.98
C VAL A 119 7.43 6.16 5.91
N PHE A 120 7.57 4.93 5.40
CA PHE A 120 8.85 4.24 5.28
C PHE A 120 9.05 3.72 3.85
N ASP A 121 10.11 4.20 3.20
CA ASP A 121 10.65 3.61 1.96
C ASP A 121 11.75 2.61 2.35
N THR A 122 11.35 1.36 2.51
CA THR A 122 12.21 0.28 3.01
C THR A 122 13.11 -0.33 1.93
N PHE A 123 12.79 -0.10 0.65
CA PHE A 123 13.58 -0.57 -0.51
C PHE A 123 14.53 0.51 -1.02
N GLY A 124 14.25 1.78 -0.74
CA GLY A 124 14.99 2.95 -1.21
C GLY A 124 14.73 3.28 -2.68
N ASP A 125 13.58 2.88 -3.22
CA ASP A 125 13.21 3.12 -4.61
C ASP A 125 12.43 4.44 -4.81
N GLY A 126 12.05 5.11 -3.70
CA GLY A 126 11.29 6.35 -3.71
C GLY A 126 9.86 6.22 -4.25
N ARG A 127 9.32 4.99 -4.33
CA ARG A 127 8.01 4.72 -4.96
C ARG A 127 7.15 3.79 -4.13
N THR A 128 7.74 2.73 -3.58
CA THR A 128 7.05 1.74 -2.78
C THR A 128 7.41 1.88 -1.31
N GLY A 129 6.44 1.68 -0.43
CA GLY A 129 6.68 1.84 1.00
C GLY A 129 5.46 1.55 1.84
N PHE A 130 5.59 1.83 3.13
CA PHE A 130 4.56 1.60 4.12
C PHE A 130 4.08 2.91 4.71
N PHE A 131 2.79 2.99 4.98
CA PHE A 131 2.14 4.09 5.67
C PHE A 131 1.64 3.59 7.02
N PHE A 132 1.86 4.38 8.07
CA PHE A 132 1.32 4.14 9.41
C PHE A 132 0.77 5.44 9.95
N ARG A 133 -0.37 5.40 10.62
CA ARG A 133 -0.99 6.53 11.29
C ARG A 133 -1.55 6.12 12.63
N ILE A 134 -1.36 6.98 13.61
CA ILE A 134 -2.02 6.90 14.91
C ILE A 134 -2.68 8.20 15.31
N ASN A 135 -3.71 8.13 16.16
CA ASN A 135 -4.23 9.28 16.90
C ASN A 135 -3.89 9.19 18.39
N ALA A 136 -4.26 10.21 19.17
CA ALA A 136 -4.01 10.27 20.61
C ALA A 136 -4.83 9.25 21.46
N ALA A 137 -5.65 8.39 20.84
CA ALA A 137 -6.31 7.23 21.45
C ALA A 137 -5.71 5.88 21.01
N ALA A 138 -4.52 5.89 20.40
CA ALA A 138 -3.87 4.71 19.84
C ALA A 138 -4.71 4.00 18.77
N THR A 139 -5.63 4.71 18.14
CA THR A 139 -6.28 4.21 16.93
C THR A 139 -5.23 4.07 15.87
N ARG A 140 -5.28 2.98 15.10
CA ARG A 140 -4.25 2.62 14.12
C ARG A 140 -4.87 2.59 12.73
N GLN A 141 -4.09 3.04 11.76
CA GLN A 141 -4.38 2.90 10.35
C GLN A 141 -3.06 2.66 9.62
N ASP A 142 -3.05 1.75 8.67
CA ASP A 142 -1.86 1.41 7.88
C ASP A 142 -2.19 1.22 6.41
N GLY A 143 -1.15 1.07 5.59
CA GLY A 143 -1.32 0.94 4.16
C GLY A 143 -0.04 0.77 3.36
N LEU A 144 -0.21 0.48 2.08
CA LEU A 144 0.85 0.35 1.10
C LEU A 144 0.90 1.57 0.19
N ILE A 145 2.11 2.08 -0.04
CA ILE A 145 2.40 3.15 -0.98
C ILE A 145 2.92 2.53 -2.27
N SER A 146 2.38 2.98 -3.40
CA SER A 146 2.71 2.45 -4.75
C SER A 146 3.22 3.54 -5.70
N GLY A 147 3.13 4.79 -5.26
CA GLY A 147 3.47 5.97 -6.03
C GLY A 147 3.28 7.23 -5.20
N PRO A 148 3.65 8.40 -5.74
CA PRO A 148 3.63 9.66 -5.00
C PRO A 148 2.23 10.14 -4.60
N GLU A 149 1.17 9.54 -5.16
CA GLU A 149 -0.22 9.83 -4.84
C GLU A 149 -1.07 8.57 -4.57
N ASP A 150 -0.44 7.40 -4.67
CA ASP A 150 -1.11 6.10 -4.63
C ASP A 150 -0.91 5.44 -3.25
N LEU A 151 -1.93 5.56 -2.40
CA LEU A 151 -1.99 4.94 -1.06
C LEU A 151 -3.20 4.01 -1.00
N SER A 152 -2.97 2.73 -0.72
CA SER A 152 -4.02 1.77 -0.37
C SER A 152 -4.00 1.54 1.14
N LEU A 153 -5.14 1.76 1.79
CA LEU A 153 -5.36 1.55 3.23
C LEU A 153 -6.00 0.17 3.52
N ASP A 154 -5.89 -0.75 2.56
CA ASP A 154 -6.48 -2.09 2.68
C ASP A 154 -5.55 -3.11 3.32
N TRP A 155 -4.26 -2.76 3.42
CA TRP A 155 -3.24 -3.58 4.01
C TRP A 155 -3.19 -3.43 5.52
N ASP A 156 -3.36 -4.56 6.21
CA ASP A 156 -3.29 -4.67 7.66
C ASP A 156 -2.01 -5.37 8.11
N GLY A 157 -1.05 -4.56 8.57
CA GLY A 157 0.19 -5.05 9.16
C GLY A 157 0.03 -5.47 10.63
N ILE A 158 0.90 -6.37 11.07
CA ILE A 158 1.09 -6.69 12.50
C ILE A 158 2.00 -5.64 13.11
N TRP A 159 1.45 -4.67 13.83
CA TRP A 159 2.22 -3.69 14.59
C TRP A 159 1.42 -3.22 15.80
N TYR A 160 2.10 -2.67 16.79
CA TYR A 160 1.51 -2.32 18.07
C TYR A 160 1.72 -0.86 18.37
N ALA A 161 0.70 -0.22 18.95
CA ALA A 161 0.80 1.15 19.43
C ALA A 161 0.05 1.30 20.76
N ARG A 162 0.60 2.13 21.64
CA ARG A 162 -0.06 2.62 22.85
C ARG A 162 0.19 4.11 22.97
N THR A 163 -0.79 4.81 23.56
CA THR A 163 -0.72 6.25 23.77
C THR A 163 -1.05 6.57 25.22
N HIS A 164 -0.37 7.58 25.75
CA HIS A 164 -0.64 8.11 27.07
C HIS A 164 -0.87 9.63 26.98
N ARG A 165 -2.00 10.11 27.53
CA ARG A 165 -2.31 11.55 27.59
C ARG A 165 -1.89 12.11 28.93
N ASN A 166 -1.29 13.29 28.94
CA ASN A 166 -0.82 13.95 30.15
C ASN A 166 -1.12 15.46 30.12
N ALA A 167 -0.66 16.18 31.14
CA ALA A 167 -0.92 17.61 31.29
C ALA A 167 -0.24 18.50 30.21
N GLN A 168 0.68 17.97 29.41
CA GLN A 168 1.39 18.68 28.34
C GLN A 168 0.90 18.32 26.94
N GLY A 169 0.16 17.22 26.78
CA GLY A 169 -0.29 16.73 25.50
C GLY A 169 -0.46 15.21 25.52
N TRP A 170 0.24 14.51 24.62
CA TRP A 170 0.21 13.06 24.56
C TRP A 170 1.52 12.46 24.07
N THR A 171 1.77 11.22 24.48
CA THR A 171 2.90 10.40 24.03
C THR A 171 2.38 9.13 23.38
N ALA A 172 3.20 8.56 22.51
CA ALA A 172 2.95 7.28 21.89
C ALA A 172 4.21 6.42 21.87
N GLU A 173 4.00 5.12 21.97
CA GLU A 173 5.00 4.11 21.69
C GLU A 173 4.47 3.19 20.61
N ILE A 174 5.30 2.92 19.62
CA ILE A 174 4.97 2.10 18.46
C ILE A 174 6.04 1.04 18.27
N ILE A 175 5.63 -0.21 18.09
CA ILE A 175 6.52 -1.33 17.76
C ILE A 175 6.09 -1.89 16.41
N ILE A 176 7.02 -1.85 15.45
CA ILE A 176 6.86 -2.42 14.11
C ILE A 176 7.83 -3.59 13.98
N PRO A 177 7.36 -4.83 14.17
CA PRO A 177 8.16 -6.03 13.94
C PRO A 177 8.74 -6.06 12.53
N ALA A 178 10.00 -6.45 12.40
CA ALA A 178 10.71 -6.56 11.13
C ALA A 178 10.02 -7.53 10.16
N GLN A 179 9.40 -8.59 10.69
CA GLN A 179 8.65 -9.58 9.91
C GLN A 179 7.38 -9.00 9.24
N THR A 180 6.85 -7.89 9.76
CA THR A 180 5.69 -7.20 9.19
C THR A 180 6.05 -6.44 7.93
N LEU A 181 7.30 -5.99 7.84
CA LEU A 181 7.78 -5.18 6.73
C LEU A 181 8.53 -6.04 5.73
N ARG A 182 8.41 -5.67 4.46
CA ARG A 182 9.31 -6.11 3.40
C ARG A 182 10.39 -5.05 3.22
N PHE A 183 11.66 -5.47 3.15
CA PHE A 183 12.78 -4.54 3.06
C PHE A 183 14.04 -5.21 2.52
N THR A 184 14.95 -4.42 1.94
CA THR A 184 16.25 -4.90 1.49
C THR A 184 17.19 -5.14 2.70
N PRO A 185 17.65 -6.37 2.99
CA PRO A 185 18.48 -6.67 4.15
C PRO A 185 19.87 -6.05 4.02
N GLY A 186 20.43 -5.66 5.16
CA GLY A 186 21.72 -4.98 5.20
C GLY A 186 21.69 -3.53 4.70
N LYS A 187 20.54 -3.03 4.23
CA LYS A 187 20.38 -1.61 3.88
C LYS A 187 20.35 -0.77 5.15
N ASP A 188 21.34 0.12 5.32
CA ASP A 188 21.43 1.04 6.47
C ASP A 188 20.32 2.12 6.43
N ALA A 189 20.05 2.66 5.23
CA ALA A 189 19.23 3.85 5.06
C ALA A 189 17.87 3.55 4.42
N TRP A 190 16.79 3.74 5.19
CA TRP A 190 15.42 3.79 4.69
C TRP A 190 14.99 5.24 4.41
N GLY A 191 14.07 5.46 3.48
CA GLY A 191 13.40 6.75 3.39
C GLY A 191 12.39 6.89 4.53
N LEU A 192 12.31 8.08 5.12
CA LEU A 192 11.41 8.38 6.23
C LEU A 192 10.79 9.76 6.03
N ASN A 193 9.49 9.88 6.29
CA ASN A 193 8.87 11.17 6.56
C ASN A 193 7.86 11.06 7.69
N VAL A 194 7.64 12.16 8.40
CA VAL A 194 6.76 12.23 9.56
C VAL A 194 5.90 13.47 9.44
N GLU A 195 4.62 13.30 9.75
CA GLU A 195 3.64 14.37 9.74
C GLU A 195 2.78 14.32 11.00
N ARG A 196 2.42 15.48 11.53
CA ARG A 196 1.36 15.62 12.51
C ARG A 196 0.29 16.55 11.96
N TYR A 197 -0.97 16.14 12.05
CA TYR A 197 -2.10 16.99 11.73
C TYR A 197 -2.82 17.41 13.02
N ILE A 198 -3.01 18.72 13.22
CA ILE A 198 -3.73 19.30 14.35
C ILE A 198 -5.03 19.92 13.81
N PRO A 199 -6.19 19.27 14.01
CA PRO A 199 -7.45 19.66 13.35
C PRO A 199 -7.99 21.00 13.86
N ARG A 200 -7.81 21.31 15.16
CA ARG A 200 -8.29 22.55 15.79
C ARG A 200 -7.81 23.80 15.05
N ASP A 201 -6.53 23.80 14.67
CA ASP A 201 -5.88 24.93 13.99
C ASP A 201 -5.69 24.68 12.49
N ARG A 202 -6.20 23.55 11.97
CA ARG A 202 -5.99 23.07 10.59
C ARG A 202 -4.52 23.15 10.17
N THR A 203 -3.64 22.73 11.07
CA THR A 203 -2.19 22.86 10.89
C THR A 203 -1.61 21.48 10.60
N THR A 204 -0.84 21.39 9.51
CA THR A 204 -0.06 20.21 9.17
C THR A 204 1.41 20.52 9.41
N LEU A 205 2.07 19.70 10.23
CA LEU A 205 3.49 19.80 10.53
C LEU A 205 4.24 18.66 9.87
N ARG A 206 5.41 18.91 9.27
CA ARG A 206 6.18 17.90 8.55
C ARG A 206 7.68 17.98 8.82
N TRP A 207 8.34 16.83 8.79
CA TRP A 207 9.79 16.72 9.00
C TRP A 207 10.59 17.00 7.72
N ALA A 208 10.33 16.26 6.65
CA ALA A 208 11.05 16.39 5.38
C ALA A 208 10.14 17.01 4.31
N SER A 209 10.71 17.94 3.53
CA SER A 209 10.05 18.62 2.41
C SER A 209 8.66 19.21 2.78
N PRO A 210 8.59 20.18 3.72
CA PRO A 210 7.34 20.80 4.17
C PRO A 210 6.79 21.79 3.12
N VAL A 211 6.50 21.30 1.92
CA VAL A 211 5.98 22.08 0.79
C VAL A 211 4.53 21.68 0.48
N LEU A 212 3.74 22.62 -0.07
CA LEU A 212 2.32 22.38 -0.40
C LEU A 212 2.13 21.45 -1.61
N ASP A 213 3.09 21.40 -2.52
CA ASP A 213 3.05 20.57 -3.73
C ASP A 213 3.57 19.13 -3.52
N ALA A 214 3.67 18.68 -2.26
CA ALA A 214 4.07 17.34 -1.88
C ALA A 214 3.07 16.71 -0.91
N ARG A 215 2.63 15.48 -1.20
CA ARG A 215 1.97 14.63 -0.21
C ARG A 215 3.01 13.97 0.69
N LEU A 216 2.60 13.56 1.89
CA LEU A 216 3.46 12.79 2.81
C LEU A 216 4.02 11.52 2.16
N ILE A 217 3.18 10.85 1.36
CA ILE A 217 3.48 9.59 0.65
C ILE A 217 4.39 9.77 -0.57
N ASP A 218 4.81 10.99 -0.93
CA ASP A 218 5.81 11.21 -1.99
C ASP A 218 7.22 10.85 -1.49
N LEU A 219 7.54 9.56 -1.50
CA LEU A 219 8.77 8.98 -0.94
C LEU A 219 10.05 9.52 -1.60
N ARG A 220 9.97 10.09 -2.81
CA ARG A 220 11.09 10.77 -3.48
C ARG A 220 11.60 11.99 -2.71
N ARG A 221 10.76 12.55 -1.85
CA ARG A 221 11.00 13.75 -1.04
C ARG A 221 11.21 13.44 0.45
N ALA A 222 11.27 12.16 0.80
CA ALA A 222 11.51 11.70 2.17
C ALA A 222 12.94 12.00 2.63
N GLY A 223 13.10 12.20 3.95
CA GLY A 223 14.40 12.18 4.63
C GLY A 223 14.96 10.76 4.72
N LYS A 224 16.02 10.56 5.50
CA LYS A 224 16.65 9.24 5.69
C LYS A 224 16.63 8.81 7.16
N LEU A 225 16.19 7.58 7.40
CA LEU A 225 16.36 6.85 8.66
C LEU A 225 17.52 5.87 8.51
N LEU A 226 18.61 6.11 9.23
CA LEU A 226 19.82 5.27 9.25
C LEU A 226 19.78 4.28 10.42
N GLY A 227 20.61 3.24 10.39
CA GLY A 227 20.74 2.23 11.44
C GLY A 227 19.93 0.94 11.19
N MET A 228 19.36 0.78 10.00
CA MET A 228 18.46 -0.34 9.67
C MET A 228 19.19 -1.62 9.22
N GLU A 229 20.52 -1.58 9.10
CA GLU A 229 21.33 -2.67 8.54
C GLU A 229 21.26 -3.98 9.34
N ASN A 230 20.93 -3.89 10.64
CA ASN A 230 20.86 -5.04 11.54
C ASN A 230 19.46 -5.65 11.67
N LEU A 231 18.43 -5.03 11.07
CA LEU A 231 17.06 -5.52 11.10
C LEU A 231 16.97 -6.85 10.33
N ARG A 232 16.28 -7.85 10.88
CA ARG A 232 16.17 -9.19 10.28
C ARG A 232 14.72 -9.60 10.09
N GLN A 233 14.33 -9.85 8.85
CA GLN A 233 12.99 -10.36 8.51
C GLN A 233 12.78 -11.82 8.93
N GLY A 234 13.86 -12.54 9.26
CA GLY A 234 13.82 -13.97 9.59
C GLY A 234 14.06 -14.85 8.38
N LYS A 235 13.56 -16.10 8.41
CA LYS A 235 13.70 -17.09 7.32
C LYS A 235 12.70 -16.89 6.17
N GLY A 236 11.80 -15.91 6.30
CA GLY A 236 10.80 -15.61 5.28
C GLY A 236 9.78 -16.71 5.03
N LEU A 237 9.68 -17.72 5.91
CA LEU A 237 8.69 -18.79 5.84
C LEU A 237 7.58 -18.52 6.85
N SER A 238 6.35 -18.40 6.38
CA SER A 238 5.13 -18.38 7.20
C SER A 238 4.25 -19.55 6.78
N VAL A 239 3.67 -20.24 7.76
CA VAL A 239 2.76 -21.37 7.55
C VAL A 239 1.54 -21.15 8.43
N SER A 240 0.38 -21.01 7.81
CA SER A 240 -0.89 -20.72 8.46
C SER A 240 -1.88 -21.85 8.17
N PRO A 241 -1.92 -22.91 9.02
CA PRO A 241 -2.95 -23.93 8.91
C PRO A 241 -4.26 -23.41 9.51
N TYR A 242 -5.40 -23.81 8.94
CA TYR A 242 -6.71 -23.55 9.53
C TYR A 242 -7.62 -24.78 9.46
N GLY A 243 -8.57 -24.84 10.39
CA GLY A 243 -9.59 -25.88 10.44
C GLY A 243 -10.89 -25.33 11.02
N LEU A 244 -12.00 -25.67 10.39
CA LEU A 244 -13.34 -25.21 10.75
C LEU A 244 -14.26 -26.42 10.92
N VAL A 245 -15.08 -26.40 11.97
CA VAL A 245 -16.11 -27.42 12.20
C VAL A 245 -17.44 -26.71 12.39
N ARG A 246 -18.41 -27.03 11.53
CA ARG A 246 -19.78 -26.49 11.58
C ARG A 246 -20.74 -27.61 11.96
N SER A 247 -21.56 -27.39 12.98
CA SER A 247 -22.66 -28.27 13.34
C SER A 247 -23.97 -27.54 13.10
N LYS A 248 -24.82 -28.09 12.22
CA LYS A 248 -26.19 -27.60 12.01
C LYS A 248 -27.16 -28.61 12.59
N SER A 249 -28.00 -28.19 13.51
CA SER A 249 -29.11 -29.00 14.02
C SER A 249 -30.43 -28.45 13.48
N ASN A 250 -31.25 -29.34 12.92
CA ASN A 250 -32.64 -29.05 12.64
C ASN A 250 -33.47 -29.57 13.81
N LEU A 251 -34.05 -28.64 14.57
CA LEU A 251 -34.82 -28.93 15.77
C LEU A 251 -36.19 -29.58 15.46
N GLU A 252 -36.73 -29.39 14.25
CA GLU A 252 -38.00 -29.98 13.83
C GLU A 252 -37.84 -31.44 13.40
N THR A 253 -36.73 -31.78 12.74
CA THR A 253 -36.44 -33.15 12.29
C THR A 253 -35.54 -33.94 13.23
N ASN A 254 -35.06 -33.32 14.31
CA ASN A 254 -34.06 -33.85 15.25
C ASN A 254 -32.81 -34.42 14.54
N HIS A 255 -32.44 -33.83 13.41
CA HIS A 255 -31.30 -34.23 12.60
C HIS A 255 -30.16 -33.24 12.79
N SER A 256 -28.95 -33.72 13.04
CA SER A 256 -27.74 -32.90 13.07
C SER A 256 -26.79 -33.29 11.94
N THR A 257 -26.19 -32.29 11.32
CA THR A 257 -25.17 -32.48 10.28
C THR A 257 -23.90 -31.78 10.75
N VAL A 258 -22.79 -32.51 10.75
CA VAL A 258 -21.45 -31.97 11.03
C VAL A 258 -20.71 -31.85 9.71
N GLN A 259 -20.16 -30.67 9.45
CA GLN A 259 -19.31 -30.37 8.31
C GLN A 259 -17.96 -29.88 8.84
N GLY A 260 -16.88 -30.27 8.18
CA GLY A 260 -15.53 -29.83 8.52
C GLY A 260 -14.81 -29.37 7.27
N ASP A 261 -14.08 -28.27 7.41
CA ASP A 261 -13.21 -27.71 6.38
C ASP A 261 -11.80 -27.53 6.96
N ALA A 262 -10.78 -27.63 6.11
CA ALA A 262 -9.40 -27.38 6.49
C ALA A 262 -8.64 -26.82 5.31
N GLY A 263 -7.63 -26.00 5.59
CA GLY A 263 -6.73 -25.52 4.56
C GLY A 263 -5.43 -24.98 5.11
N LEU A 264 -4.63 -24.46 4.20
CA LEU A 264 -3.23 -24.15 4.47
C LEU A 264 -2.77 -23.01 3.57
N ASP A 265 -2.22 -21.97 4.20
CA ASP A 265 -1.48 -20.94 3.50
C ASP A 265 0.01 -21.04 3.84
N VAL A 266 0.85 -21.00 2.81
CA VAL A 266 2.31 -21.02 2.92
C VAL A 266 2.87 -19.82 2.18
N THR A 267 3.62 -18.99 2.89
CA THR A 267 4.34 -17.85 2.32
C THR A 267 5.83 -18.10 2.44
N TYR A 268 6.58 -17.90 1.35
CA TYR A 268 8.03 -18.05 1.32
C TYR A 268 8.71 -16.88 0.59
N ASN A 269 9.61 -16.17 1.27
CA ASN A 269 10.43 -15.13 0.67
C ASN A 269 11.65 -15.76 0.00
N PHE A 270 11.62 -15.90 -1.34
CA PHE A 270 12.76 -16.36 -2.13
C PHE A 270 13.91 -15.38 -2.07
N THR A 271 13.58 -14.10 -2.13
CA THR A 271 14.46 -12.99 -1.78
C THR A 271 13.67 -12.04 -0.88
N PRO A 272 14.34 -11.10 -0.21
CA PRO A 272 13.66 -10.11 0.64
C PRO A 272 12.65 -9.24 -0.12
N ASP A 273 12.87 -9.11 -1.43
CA ASP A 273 12.02 -8.35 -2.32
C ASP A 273 11.13 -9.25 -3.18
N LEU A 274 11.20 -10.60 -3.10
CA LEU A 274 10.45 -11.55 -3.93
C LEU A 274 9.86 -12.70 -3.10
N THR A 275 8.53 -12.80 -3.08
CA THR A 275 7.78 -13.73 -2.24
C THR A 275 6.85 -14.61 -3.05
N GLY A 276 6.85 -15.90 -2.74
CA GLY A 276 5.82 -16.84 -3.15
C GLY A 276 4.75 -17.01 -2.09
N VAL A 277 3.50 -17.13 -2.50
CA VAL A 277 2.37 -17.50 -1.64
C VAL A 277 1.67 -18.69 -2.27
N LEU A 278 1.37 -19.71 -1.47
CA LEU A 278 0.59 -20.88 -1.86
C LEU A 278 -0.58 -21.00 -0.89
N SER A 279 -1.78 -21.11 -1.43
CA SER A 279 -3.01 -21.28 -0.66
C SER A 279 -3.71 -22.53 -1.12
N LEU A 280 -4.11 -23.38 -0.18
CA LEU A 280 -4.85 -24.61 -0.43
C LEU A 280 -6.15 -24.59 0.35
N ASN A 281 -7.26 -24.74 -0.37
CA ASN A 281 -8.62 -24.73 0.16
C ASN A 281 -8.80 -23.59 1.17
N THR A 282 -8.64 -22.33 0.77
CA THR A 282 -8.67 -21.20 1.72
C THR A 282 -10.12 -20.75 1.95
N ASP A 283 -10.53 -20.57 3.22
CA ASP A 283 -11.85 -20.03 3.55
C ASP A 283 -11.79 -18.50 3.61
N PHE A 284 -12.43 -17.85 2.65
CA PHE A 284 -12.55 -16.39 2.62
C PHE A 284 -13.63 -15.82 3.54
N ALA A 285 -14.32 -16.66 4.32
CA ALA A 285 -15.36 -16.27 5.25
C ALA A 285 -14.86 -15.44 6.45
N GLU A 286 -13.55 -15.24 6.62
CA GLU A 286 -12.99 -14.36 7.67
C GLU A 286 -12.97 -12.87 7.31
N THR A 287 -13.46 -12.49 6.12
CA THR A 287 -13.53 -11.08 5.73
C THR A 287 -14.76 -10.42 6.35
N GLU A 288 -14.58 -9.23 6.95
CA GLU A 288 -15.67 -8.45 7.54
C GLU A 288 -16.88 -8.34 6.59
N VAL A 289 -18.07 -8.50 7.16
CA VAL A 289 -19.35 -8.49 6.44
C VAL A 289 -19.52 -7.14 5.75
N ASP A 290 -19.40 -7.11 4.42
CA ASP A 290 -19.75 -5.92 3.65
C ASP A 290 -21.18 -5.50 4.01
N THR A 291 -21.35 -4.27 4.48
CA THR A 291 -22.66 -3.63 4.53
C THR A 291 -23.29 -3.71 3.14
N ARG A 292 -24.46 -4.36 3.04
CA ARG A 292 -25.24 -4.45 1.80
C ARG A 292 -25.45 -3.04 1.22
N GLN A 293 -24.74 -2.71 0.16
CA GLN A 293 -25.02 -1.51 -0.63
C GLN A 293 -25.96 -1.88 -1.78
N ILE A 294 -27.05 -1.14 -1.92
CA ILE A 294 -27.97 -1.29 -3.05
C ILE A 294 -27.32 -0.59 -4.24
N ASN A 295 -26.80 -1.36 -5.19
CA ASN A 295 -26.28 -0.81 -6.43
C ASN A 295 -27.44 -0.42 -7.35
N LEU A 296 -27.66 0.88 -7.53
CA LEU A 296 -28.67 1.40 -8.45
C LEU A 296 -28.08 1.74 -9.84
N THR A 297 -26.82 1.38 -10.07
CA THR A 297 -26.09 1.69 -11.31
C THR A 297 -25.77 0.42 -12.11
N ARG A 298 -25.45 0.59 -13.40
CA ARG A 298 -25.00 -0.50 -14.28
C ARG A 298 -23.53 -0.92 -14.07
N PHE A 299 -22.81 -0.24 -13.20
CA PHE A 299 -21.40 -0.50 -12.94
C PHE A 299 -21.27 -1.35 -11.68
N PRO A 300 -20.37 -2.35 -11.61
CA PRO A 300 -20.16 -3.12 -10.40
C PRO A 300 -19.78 -2.23 -9.22
N LEU A 301 -20.24 -2.57 -8.00
CA LEU A 301 -19.74 -1.92 -6.79
C LEU A 301 -18.29 -2.38 -6.56
N PHE A 302 -17.37 -1.42 -6.51
CA PHE A 302 -15.98 -1.67 -6.13
C PHE A 302 -15.89 -1.68 -4.61
N PHE A 303 -15.91 -2.87 -4.03
CA PHE A 303 -15.58 -3.05 -2.62
C PHE A 303 -14.05 -3.19 -2.46
N PRO A 304 -13.44 -2.54 -1.45
CA PRO A 304 -12.02 -2.70 -1.16
C PRO A 304 -11.69 -4.17 -0.85
N GLU A 305 -10.64 -4.71 -1.43
CA GLU A 305 -10.16 -6.07 -1.13
C GLU A 305 -9.62 -6.11 0.31
N LYS A 306 -10.05 -7.09 1.11
CA LYS A 306 -9.67 -7.21 2.53
C LYS A 306 -9.08 -8.58 2.88
N ARG A 307 -9.10 -9.52 1.93
CA ARG A 307 -8.54 -10.87 2.13
C ARG A 307 -7.03 -10.79 2.02
N ALA A 308 -6.33 -11.19 3.10
CA ALA A 308 -4.87 -11.08 3.21
C ALA A 308 -4.12 -11.62 1.98
N PHE A 309 -4.56 -12.77 1.43
CA PHE A 309 -4.00 -13.35 0.22
C PHE A 309 -3.99 -12.38 -0.97
N PHE A 310 -5.03 -11.56 -1.16
CA PHE A 310 -5.21 -10.65 -2.30
C PHE A 310 -4.71 -9.23 -2.07
N VAL A 311 -4.73 -8.75 -0.83
CA VAL A 311 -4.22 -7.42 -0.49
C VAL A 311 -2.70 -7.37 -0.63
N GLU A 312 -2.04 -8.45 -0.21
CA GLU A 312 -0.58 -8.52 -0.23
C GLU A 312 -0.05 -8.41 -1.67
N GLY A 313 0.79 -7.40 -1.92
CA GLY A 313 1.37 -7.15 -3.24
C GLY A 313 0.37 -6.70 -4.32
N SER A 314 -0.85 -6.28 -3.94
CA SER A 314 -1.86 -5.74 -4.86
C SER A 314 -1.35 -4.57 -5.69
N ASN A 315 -0.48 -3.74 -5.10
CA ASN A 315 0.20 -2.64 -5.79
C ASN A 315 1.02 -3.07 -7.00
N LEU A 316 1.54 -4.30 -7.04
CA LEU A 316 2.31 -4.82 -8.17
C LEU A 316 1.45 -5.09 -9.41
N PHE A 317 0.12 -5.17 -9.24
CA PHE A 317 -0.83 -5.33 -10.33
C PHE A 317 -1.38 -4.00 -10.86
N GLN A 318 -1.02 -2.86 -10.26
CA GLN A 318 -1.51 -1.54 -10.70
C GLN A 318 -1.06 -1.25 -12.15
N PHE A 319 -2.03 -1.10 -13.05
CA PHE A 319 -1.84 -0.85 -14.48
C PHE A 319 -2.25 0.56 -14.87
N GLY A 320 -1.46 1.19 -15.75
CA GLY A 320 -1.78 2.48 -16.33
C GLY A 320 -1.68 3.63 -15.34
N THR A 321 -1.83 4.85 -15.85
CA THR A 321 -1.84 6.09 -15.06
C THR A 321 -3.14 6.84 -15.29
N GLY A 322 -3.72 7.41 -14.23
CA GLY A 322 -4.96 8.19 -14.32
C GLY A 322 -6.25 7.38 -14.51
N LEU A 323 -6.19 6.05 -14.43
CA LEU A 323 -7.36 5.20 -14.73
C LEU A 323 -8.42 5.16 -13.63
N GLY A 324 -8.07 5.49 -12.37
CA GLY A 324 -8.99 5.45 -11.24
C GLY A 324 -9.78 4.12 -11.19
N TYR A 325 -11.11 4.23 -11.19
CA TYR A 325 -12.04 3.10 -11.26
C TYR A 325 -12.65 2.88 -12.66
N ASP A 326 -12.25 3.68 -13.66
CA ASP A 326 -12.82 3.62 -15.00
C ASP A 326 -12.35 2.36 -15.75
N PHE A 327 -11.10 1.94 -15.52
CA PHE A 327 -10.53 0.75 -16.11
C PHE A 327 -9.55 0.06 -15.16
N ILE A 328 -9.94 -1.12 -14.66
CA ILE A 328 -9.12 -1.96 -13.78
C ILE A 328 -8.96 -3.33 -14.45
N PRO A 329 -7.83 -3.60 -15.14
CA PRO A 329 -7.63 -4.85 -15.86
C PRO A 329 -7.63 -6.08 -14.96
N PHE A 330 -7.20 -5.93 -13.71
CA PHE A 330 -7.18 -6.99 -12.72
C PHE A 330 -7.84 -6.53 -11.43
N PHE A 331 -8.96 -7.16 -11.07
CA PHE A 331 -9.68 -6.89 -9.83
C PHE A 331 -9.83 -8.19 -9.03
N SER A 332 -8.99 -8.37 -8.03
CA SER A 332 -8.87 -9.60 -7.23
C SER A 332 -10.17 -10.03 -6.56
N ARG A 333 -11.06 -9.08 -6.27
CA ARG A 333 -12.34 -9.37 -5.61
C ARG A 333 -13.27 -10.22 -6.46
N ARG A 334 -13.04 -10.35 -7.76
CA ARG A 334 -13.77 -11.29 -8.62
C ARG A 334 -13.31 -12.74 -8.45
N ILE A 335 -12.21 -12.99 -7.76
CA ILE A 335 -11.71 -14.34 -7.50
C ILE A 335 -12.30 -14.83 -6.18
N GLY A 336 -13.06 -15.93 -6.21
CA GLY A 336 -13.72 -16.49 -5.02
C GLY A 336 -14.98 -15.74 -4.58
N LEU A 337 -15.46 -14.78 -5.38
CA LEU A 337 -16.75 -14.12 -5.20
C LEU A 337 -17.38 -13.89 -6.58
N TYR A 338 -18.66 -14.26 -6.72
CA TYR A 338 -19.46 -14.03 -7.92
C TYR A 338 -20.80 -13.41 -7.52
N GLU A 339 -21.13 -12.24 -8.07
CA GLU A 339 -22.33 -11.46 -7.70
C GLU A 339 -22.52 -11.26 -6.18
N GLY A 340 -21.42 -11.13 -5.43
CA GLY A 340 -21.43 -11.00 -3.97
C GLY A 340 -21.68 -12.31 -3.20
N ARG A 341 -21.78 -13.45 -3.88
CA ARG A 341 -21.81 -14.78 -3.27
C ARG A 341 -20.42 -15.40 -3.26
N GLN A 342 -20.10 -16.10 -2.18
CA GLN A 342 -18.81 -16.79 -2.02
C GLN A 342 -18.73 -17.99 -2.95
N VAL A 343 -17.64 -18.06 -3.70
CA VAL A 343 -17.24 -19.23 -4.49
C VAL A 343 -16.01 -19.84 -3.81
N PRO A 344 -16.02 -21.13 -3.45
CA PRO A 344 -14.88 -21.76 -2.80
C PRO A 344 -13.60 -21.60 -3.61
N MET A 345 -12.46 -21.36 -2.97
CA MET A 345 -11.16 -21.35 -3.65
C MET A 345 -10.40 -22.63 -3.30
N LEU A 346 -10.26 -23.50 -4.28
CA LEU A 346 -9.63 -24.81 -4.14
C LEU A 346 -8.13 -24.67 -3.92
N GLY A 347 -7.52 -23.67 -4.55
CA GLY A 347 -6.16 -23.27 -4.27
C GLY A 347 -5.69 -22.14 -5.17
N GLY A 348 -4.53 -21.61 -4.86
CA GLY A 348 -3.87 -20.61 -5.70
C GLY A 348 -2.42 -20.43 -5.34
N ALA A 349 -1.69 -19.89 -6.31
CA ALA A 349 -0.30 -19.55 -6.18
C ALA A 349 -0.09 -18.09 -6.57
N LYS A 350 0.82 -17.42 -5.87
CA LYS A 350 1.30 -16.10 -6.26
C LYS A 350 2.82 -16.03 -6.21
N LEU A 351 3.36 -15.19 -7.07
CA LEU A 351 4.74 -14.72 -7.00
C LEU A 351 4.73 -13.21 -7.12
N LEU A 352 5.18 -12.54 -6.05
CA LEU A 352 5.03 -11.10 -5.86
C LEU A 352 6.36 -10.51 -5.44
N GLY A 353 6.80 -9.47 -6.13
CA GLY A 353 7.94 -8.69 -5.69
C GLY A 353 8.78 -8.08 -6.80
N ARG A 354 10.07 -7.94 -6.53
CA ARG A 354 11.05 -7.33 -7.42
C ARG A 354 12.33 -8.18 -7.50
N SER A 355 12.95 -8.13 -8.67
CA SER A 355 14.28 -8.69 -8.93
C SER A 355 15.09 -7.68 -9.72
N GLY A 356 15.88 -6.87 -9.00
CA GLY A 356 16.62 -5.75 -9.59
C GLY A 356 15.69 -4.71 -10.24
N LYS A 357 15.83 -4.53 -11.56
CA LYS A 357 15.00 -3.60 -12.34
C LYS A 357 13.61 -4.15 -12.67
N TRP A 358 13.35 -5.42 -12.38
CA TRP A 358 12.08 -6.08 -12.69
C TRP A 358 11.14 -6.02 -11.49
N GLY A 359 9.89 -5.61 -11.72
CA GLY A 359 8.76 -5.87 -10.84
C GLY A 359 7.93 -7.02 -11.40
N ILE A 360 7.50 -7.93 -10.53
CA ILE A 360 6.85 -9.18 -10.89
C ILE A 360 5.62 -9.35 -9.99
N GLY A 361 4.45 -9.47 -10.60
CA GLY A 361 3.22 -9.91 -9.94
C GLY A 361 2.58 -11.02 -10.75
N VAL A 362 2.51 -12.23 -10.21
CA VAL A 362 1.86 -13.37 -10.85
C VAL A 362 0.89 -13.98 -9.85
N LEU A 363 -0.30 -14.33 -10.32
CA LEU A 363 -1.37 -14.97 -9.57
C LEU A 363 -2.04 -15.99 -10.48
N ASP A 364 -2.20 -17.20 -9.96
CA ASP A 364 -3.01 -18.26 -10.55
C ASP A 364 -3.92 -18.80 -9.43
N ALA A 365 -5.22 -18.83 -9.66
CA ALA A 365 -6.20 -19.25 -8.67
C ALA A 365 -7.25 -20.16 -9.31
N VAL A 366 -7.51 -21.29 -8.65
CA VAL A 366 -8.56 -22.23 -9.03
C VAL A 366 -9.74 -22.07 -8.07
N THR A 367 -10.88 -21.67 -8.62
CA THR A 367 -12.16 -21.57 -7.91
C THR A 367 -12.97 -22.84 -8.13
N GLY A 368 -13.76 -23.24 -7.13
CA GLY A 368 -14.65 -24.39 -7.18
C GLY A 368 -16.00 -24.06 -7.80
N ARG A 369 -16.88 -25.07 -7.88
CA ARG A 369 -18.26 -24.89 -8.35
C ARG A 369 -19.13 -24.24 -7.28
N SER A 370 -20.12 -23.46 -7.70
CA SER A 370 -21.20 -22.94 -6.86
C SER A 370 -22.56 -23.19 -7.51
N SER A 371 -23.64 -22.63 -6.96
CA SER A 371 -24.97 -22.70 -7.60
C SER A 371 -25.06 -21.85 -8.87
N GLU A 372 -24.16 -20.87 -9.05
CA GLU A 372 -24.19 -19.89 -10.15
C GLU A 372 -22.93 -19.95 -11.03
N THR A 373 -21.89 -20.70 -10.63
CA THR A 373 -20.59 -20.71 -11.31
C THR A 373 -20.04 -22.12 -11.48
N GLU A 374 -19.36 -22.35 -12.59
CA GLU A 374 -18.56 -23.55 -12.81
C GLU A 374 -17.15 -23.38 -12.20
N GLN A 375 -16.38 -24.48 -12.20
CA GLN A 375 -15.00 -24.44 -11.74
C GLN A 375 -14.15 -23.65 -12.75
N ALA A 376 -13.47 -22.59 -12.30
CA ALA A 376 -12.66 -21.73 -13.16
C ALA A 376 -11.19 -21.69 -12.70
N ASN A 377 -10.26 -21.60 -13.66
CA ASN A 377 -8.89 -21.14 -13.41
C ASN A 377 -8.81 -19.66 -13.82
N LEU A 378 -8.30 -18.82 -12.91
CA LEU A 378 -8.17 -17.38 -13.08
C LEU A 378 -6.69 -17.00 -12.92
N PHE A 379 -6.13 -16.42 -13.98
CA PHE A 379 -4.75 -16.00 -14.04
C PHE A 379 -4.62 -14.47 -14.16
N ALA A 380 -3.65 -13.91 -13.46
CA ALA A 380 -3.20 -12.53 -13.64
C ALA A 380 -1.67 -12.45 -13.54
N GLY A 381 -1.03 -11.86 -14.54
CA GLY A 381 0.40 -11.65 -14.61
C GLY A 381 0.73 -10.22 -14.99
N ARG A 382 1.61 -9.57 -14.24
CA ARG A 382 2.16 -8.25 -14.52
C ARG A 382 3.68 -8.27 -14.36
N VAL A 383 4.36 -7.70 -15.34
CA VAL A 383 5.80 -7.49 -15.30
C VAL A 383 6.07 -6.02 -15.60
N THR A 384 6.89 -5.39 -14.77
CA THR A 384 7.37 -4.02 -14.98
C THR A 384 8.89 -4.01 -15.06
N TYR A 385 9.44 -3.09 -15.83
CA TYR A 385 10.86 -2.87 -15.97
C TYR A 385 11.20 -1.39 -15.80
N ASP A 386 12.06 -1.10 -14.82
CA ASP A 386 12.60 0.25 -14.59
C ASP A 386 13.80 0.48 -15.52
N VAL A 387 13.55 1.15 -16.64
CA VAL A 387 14.57 1.47 -17.64
C VAL A 387 15.65 2.33 -16.99
N ASP A 388 15.22 3.38 -16.30
CA ASP A 388 16.02 4.26 -15.47
C ASP A 388 15.19 4.76 -14.26
N ARG A 389 15.70 5.77 -13.54
CA ARG A 389 15.03 6.34 -12.35
C ARG A 389 13.76 7.15 -12.66
N HIS A 390 13.48 7.42 -13.93
CA HIS A 390 12.36 8.23 -14.40
C HIS A 390 11.34 7.39 -15.17
N LEU A 391 11.79 6.44 -15.99
CA LEU A 391 10.95 5.66 -16.89
C LEU A 391 10.74 4.22 -16.41
N THR A 392 9.48 3.84 -16.27
CA THR A 392 9.02 2.47 -16.10
C THR A 392 8.16 2.06 -17.28
N VAL A 393 8.34 0.84 -17.75
CA VAL A 393 7.46 0.19 -18.73
C VAL A 393 6.88 -1.08 -18.13
N GLY A 394 5.67 -1.44 -18.50
CA GLY A 394 4.97 -2.60 -17.95
C GLY A 394 4.06 -3.28 -18.96
N THR A 395 3.77 -4.53 -18.65
CA THR A 395 2.80 -5.37 -19.36
C THR A 395 1.93 -6.08 -18.34
N ILE A 396 0.64 -6.20 -18.61
CA ILE A 396 -0.31 -7.00 -17.84
C ILE A 396 -1.01 -8.00 -18.76
N VAL A 397 -1.28 -9.19 -18.24
CA VAL A 397 -2.08 -10.24 -18.87
C VAL A 397 -3.05 -10.77 -17.81
N THR A 398 -4.32 -10.93 -18.17
CA THR A 398 -5.28 -11.67 -17.36
C THR A 398 -5.97 -12.71 -18.24
N ASP A 399 -6.32 -13.85 -17.66
CA ASP A 399 -6.97 -14.95 -18.37
C ASP A 399 -8.00 -15.65 -17.47
N GLY A 400 -9.15 -15.98 -18.04
CA GLY A 400 -10.28 -16.64 -17.38
C GLY A 400 -11.43 -15.69 -17.00
N ASP A 401 -12.63 -16.26 -16.85
CA ASP A 401 -13.82 -15.56 -16.35
C ASP A 401 -14.27 -16.15 -14.99
N PRO A 402 -14.60 -15.31 -14.00
CA PRO A 402 -15.13 -15.74 -12.70
C PRO A 402 -16.37 -16.64 -12.73
N ASP A 403 -17.17 -16.64 -13.81
CA ASP A 403 -18.31 -17.56 -13.92
C ASP A 403 -17.91 -19.00 -14.28
N GLY A 404 -16.71 -19.20 -14.81
CA GLY A 404 -16.21 -20.51 -15.26
C GLY A 404 -16.87 -21.06 -16.51
N VAL A 405 -17.69 -20.25 -17.19
CA VAL A 405 -18.43 -20.62 -18.41
C VAL A 405 -17.87 -19.90 -19.63
N HIS A 406 -17.50 -18.64 -19.48
CA HIS A 406 -16.95 -17.82 -20.56
C HIS A 406 -15.42 -17.77 -20.49
N ASP A 407 -14.80 -17.52 -21.65
CA ASP A 407 -13.37 -17.25 -21.72
C ASP A 407 -13.12 -15.75 -21.96
N ASN A 408 -12.21 -15.16 -21.18
CA ASN A 408 -11.73 -13.81 -21.42
C ASN A 408 -10.22 -13.74 -21.20
N THR A 409 -9.51 -13.19 -22.20
CA THR A 409 -8.10 -12.86 -22.07
C THR A 409 -7.91 -11.37 -22.33
N LEU A 410 -7.19 -10.68 -21.45
CA LEU A 410 -6.78 -9.29 -21.64
C LEU A 410 -5.27 -9.19 -21.68
N VAL A 411 -4.75 -8.36 -22.58
CA VAL A 411 -3.34 -7.98 -22.65
C VAL A 411 -3.24 -6.47 -22.69
N GLY A 412 -2.39 -5.90 -21.83
CA GLY A 412 -2.14 -4.47 -21.78
C GLY A 412 -0.66 -4.14 -21.65
N VAL A 413 -0.28 -2.98 -22.18
CA VAL A 413 1.05 -2.38 -22.02
C VAL A 413 0.91 -0.96 -21.49
N ASP A 414 1.84 -0.54 -20.64
CA ASP A 414 1.88 0.80 -20.11
C ASP A 414 3.31 1.33 -19.96
N ALA A 415 3.45 2.65 -20.03
CA ALA A 415 4.70 3.34 -19.82
C ALA A 415 4.46 4.60 -19.02
N LEU A 416 5.39 4.89 -18.12
CA LEU A 416 5.26 5.98 -17.17
C LEU A 416 6.61 6.61 -16.91
N TRP A 417 6.70 7.89 -17.27
CA TRP A 417 7.85 8.73 -17.00
C TRP A 417 7.51 9.72 -15.88
N ARG A 418 8.33 9.81 -14.84
CA ARG A 418 8.14 10.72 -13.71
C ARG A 418 9.45 11.40 -13.28
N THR A 419 9.36 12.66 -12.88
CA THR A 419 10.45 13.39 -12.24
C THR A 419 9.95 14.30 -11.13
N SER A 420 10.80 14.61 -10.17
CA SER A 420 10.60 15.62 -9.13
C SER A 420 11.49 16.86 -9.32
N THR A 421 12.29 16.89 -10.39
CA THR A 421 13.25 17.97 -10.67
C THR A 421 12.89 18.75 -11.94
N PHE A 422 11.63 18.66 -12.40
CA PHE A 422 11.20 19.43 -13.55
C PHE A 422 11.25 20.91 -13.20
N ARG A 423 11.83 21.74 -14.10
CA ARG A 423 12.03 23.18 -13.87
C ARG A 423 12.60 23.52 -12.47
N GLY A 424 13.52 22.69 -11.97
CA GLY A 424 14.14 22.84 -10.66
C GLY A 424 13.59 21.83 -9.64
N SER A 425 12.49 22.16 -8.98
CA SER A 425 11.93 21.39 -7.85
C SER A 425 10.50 20.89 -8.06
N LYS A 426 10.01 20.93 -9.30
CA LYS A 426 8.62 20.63 -9.64
C LYS A 426 8.43 19.18 -10.06
N ASN A 427 7.30 18.61 -9.64
CA ASN A 427 6.86 17.29 -10.04
C ASN A 427 6.32 17.31 -11.47
N PHE A 428 6.67 16.32 -12.28
CA PHE A 428 6.08 16.17 -13.60
C PHE A 428 5.97 14.69 -13.94
N SER A 429 4.84 14.29 -14.50
CA SER A 429 4.69 12.94 -15.01
C SER A 429 3.94 12.90 -16.33
N VAL A 430 4.34 11.94 -17.15
CA VAL A 430 3.72 11.63 -18.42
C VAL A 430 3.62 10.12 -18.51
N GLY A 431 2.47 9.59 -18.85
CA GLY A 431 2.32 8.16 -19.05
C GLY A 431 1.22 7.84 -20.05
N GLY A 432 1.28 6.63 -20.57
CA GLY A 432 0.29 6.11 -21.50
C GLY A 432 0.13 4.62 -21.32
N TRP A 433 -1.01 4.13 -21.78
CA TRP A 433 -1.35 2.71 -21.73
C TRP A 433 -2.19 2.34 -22.95
N ALA A 434 -2.14 1.07 -23.32
CA ALA A 434 -3.01 0.47 -24.31
C ALA A 434 -3.34 -0.95 -23.88
N ALA A 435 -4.57 -1.38 -24.08
CA ALA A 435 -5.02 -2.72 -23.73
C ALA A 435 -5.99 -3.27 -24.78
N THR A 436 -6.05 -4.58 -24.89
CA THR A 436 -6.98 -5.31 -25.74
C THR A 436 -7.52 -6.53 -25.00
N THR A 437 -8.75 -6.90 -25.27
CA THR A 437 -9.41 -8.11 -24.74
C THR A 437 -9.87 -9.02 -25.88
N GLY A 438 -9.94 -10.32 -25.62
CA GLY A 438 -10.44 -11.36 -26.52
C GLY A 438 -11.17 -12.45 -25.74
N GLY A 439 -11.69 -13.44 -26.46
CA GLY A 439 -12.57 -14.49 -25.92
C GLY A 439 -14.05 -14.19 -26.18
N ASP A 440 -14.92 -14.67 -25.29
CA ASP A 440 -16.38 -14.55 -25.31
C ASP A 440 -16.84 -13.16 -24.86
N VAL A 441 -16.22 -12.12 -25.41
CA VAL A 441 -16.55 -10.73 -25.14
C VAL A 441 -17.57 -10.20 -26.14
N PRO A 442 -18.56 -9.39 -25.69
CA PRO A 442 -19.59 -8.81 -26.55
C PRO A 442 -19.04 -8.10 -27.79
N ASP A 443 -19.87 -8.00 -28.83
CA ASP A 443 -19.53 -7.23 -30.03
C ASP A 443 -19.29 -5.75 -29.71
N GLY A 444 -18.21 -5.20 -30.24
CA GLY A 444 -17.79 -3.83 -29.96
C GLY A 444 -16.29 -3.61 -30.14
N GLN A 445 -15.83 -2.45 -29.66
CA GLN A 445 -14.41 -2.12 -29.66
C GLN A 445 -13.70 -2.89 -28.54
N LYS A 446 -12.75 -3.75 -28.91
CA LYS A 446 -12.05 -4.66 -27.98
C LYS A 446 -10.66 -4.16 -27.57
N TYR A 447 -10.37 -2.90 -27.85
CA TYR A 447 -9.11 -2.25 -27.50
C TYR A 447 -9.39 -0.84 -26.96
N GLY A 448 -8.56 -0.39 -26.04
CA GLY A 448 -8.59 0.95 -25.48
C GLY A 448 -7.19 1.48 -25.26
N TRP A 449 -7.05 2.79 -25.20
CA TRP A 449 -5.78 3.44 -24.89
C TRP A 449 -6.01 4.75 -24.17
N GLY A 450 -5.00 5.17 -23.43
CA GLY A 450 -5.05 6.43 -22.71
C GLY A 450 -3.69 7.04 -22.53
N PHE A 451 -3.71 8.34 -22.29
CA PHE A 451 -2.53 9.17 -22.09
C PHE A 451 -2.83 10.21 -21.02
N LYS A 452 -1.88 10.36 -20.08
CA LYS A 452 -1.96 11.34 -19.00
C LYS A 452 -0.70 12.20 -18.98
N VAL A 453 -0.89 13.51 -18.82
CA VAL A 453 0.15 14.45 -18.44
C VAL A 453 -0.28 15.11 -17.14
N ASP A 454 0.58 15.01 -16.14
CA ASP A 454 0.31 15.51 -14.80
C ASP A 454 1.41 16.49 -14.37
N TYR A 455 1.01 17.71 -14.04
CA TYR A 455 1.87 18.73 -13.48
C TYR A 455 1.25 19.27 -12.17
N PRO A 456 1.36 18.51 -11.07
CA PRO A 456 0.60 18.74 -9.83
C PRO A 456 1.06 19.98 -9.04
N ASN A 457 1.98 20.78 -9.60
CA ASN A 457 2.49 22.00 -8.97
C ASN A 457 1.77 23.26 -9.48
N ASP A 458 0.76 23.11 -10.35
CA ASP A 458 -0.10 24.15 -10.93
C ASP A 458 -1.45 23.53 -11.39
N LEU A 459 -2.32 24.27 -12.07
CA LEU A 459 -3.71 23.90 -12.43
C LEU A 459 -3.87 22.81 -13.53
N TRP A 460 -2.80 22.17 -14.00
CA TRP A 460 -2.86 21.32 -15.20
C TRP A 460 -2.85 19.83 -14.86
N ASP A 461 -4.04 19.22 -14.91
CA ASP A 461 -4.23 17.76 -15.00
C ASP A 461 -4.92 17.45 -16.33
N LEU A 462 -4.18 16.88 -17.29
CA LEU A 462 -4.69 16.56 -18.61
C LEU A 462 -4.76 15.04 -18.79
N PHE A 463 -5.97 14.56 -19.01
CA PHE A 463 -6.25 13.14 -19.20
C PHE A 463 -7.09 12.92 -20.47
N LEU A 464 -6.65 11.98 -21.30
CA LEU A 464 -7.39 11.49 -22.46
C LEU A 464 -7.46 9.97 -22.40
N THR A 465 -8.68 9.44 -22.45
CA THR A 465 -8.95 8.00 -22.53
C THR A 465 -9.94 7.74 -23.65
N VAL A 466 -9.67 6.71 -24.46
CA VAL A 466 -10.49 6.29 -25.62
C VAL A 466 -10.77 4.81 -25.56
#